data_AF-A0A968MX94-F1
#
_entry.id   AF-A0A968MX94-F1
#
_cell.length_a   1.000
_cell.length_b   1.000
_cell.length_c   1.000
_cell.angle_alpha   90.00
_cell.angle_beta   90.00
_cell.angle_gamma   90.00
#
_symmetry.space_group_name_H-M   'P 1'
#
loop_
_entity.id
_entity.type
_entity.pdbx_description
1 polymer ?
#
loop_
_entity_poly.entity_id
_entity_poly.type
_entity_poly.pdbx_seq_one_letter_code
_entity_poly.pdbx_strand_id
1 'polypeptide(L)'
;MKLNIISVGLVLSVSFGLLGLRFVDKVNENYAFKGADDRPAPMNYQNYCAGCHGERLEKFAAKAWMDEKDNSSAFKSIKFGIEDIGMPSFQKTFSDAEIQALAAYVKKGIPDDRGKLKPALTRGSIMESQAQKFTVDTVVSGLKVPWGLAFMPNGDLLISERAGTLHLFSDGKLSPPIEGLPPIMAFGQGGLLDLCLHPDYEKNGWIYISYSALNTESKKRIGNTAVMRAKLKGNKLTDQQVIFRGTPDTDRGHHFGCKLAFDKNGYLFFGVGERGQHFDFPQKLDNTNGKIHRIHDDGRIPKDNPFVNTPGAIPSIYSYGHRNPQGNVFHPVTGELWETEHGPKGGDELNIVKPGLNYGWPVISYGINYDGTILTELKEKEGMEQPIYYWIPSIGPCGMTFVTGDRYKNWQNNILVGSLSFKYLERLVLKGQSVMHREKLLEDIGRVRNVVMGRDGLIYVAIENPGKILRLVPVN
;
A
#
# COMPACT_ATOMS: atom_id res chain seq x y z
N MET A 1 12.83 77.37 -2.40
CA MET A 1 13.74 77.90 -1.37
C MET A 1 14.17 76.72 -0.49
N LYS A 2 15.46 76.32 -0.59
CA LYS A 2 16.29 75.34 0.18
C LYS A 2 15.79 73.88 0.30
N LEU A 3 16.39 72.91 -0.42
CA LEU A 3 17.66 72.12 -0.23
C LEU A 3 17.55 71.06 0.91
N ASN A 4 17.63 69.74 0.71
CA ASN A 4 18.63 68.77 0.18
C ASN A 4 19.59 68.14 1.23
N ILE A 5 20.06 66.91 0.93
CA ILE A 5 21.17 66.08 1.50
C ILE A 5 20.68 64.94 2.43
N ILE A 6 20.83 63.61 2.21
CA ILE A 6 21.85 62.66 1.67
C ILE A 6 22.86 62.09 2.73
N SER A 7 22.60 60.83 3.12
CA SER A 7 23.49 59.64 3.31
C SER A 7 24.64 59.52 4.34
N VAL A 8 24.90 58.23 4.67
CA VAL A 8 26.10 57.55 5.25
C VAL A 8 26.23 57.72 6.78
N GLY A 9 26.37 56.71 7.65
CA GLY A 9 26.86 55.33 7.57
C GLY A 9 28.19 55.21 8.34
N LEU A 10 28.26 54.56 9.52
CA LEU A 10 29.36 53.64 9.89
C LEU A 10 29.17 52.94 11.25
N VAL A 11 29.81 51.78 11.31
CA VAL A 11 29.94 50.73 12.32
C VAL A 11 30.94 51.12 13.44
N LEU A 12 30.76 50.65 14.69
CA LEU A 12 31.73 49.81 15.43
C LEU A 12 31.28 49.39 16.86
N SER A 13 31.78 48.22 17.24
CA SER A 13 31.69 47.37 18.45
C SER A 13 31.94 48.06 19.81
N VAL A 14 31.55 47.53 21.00
CA VAL A 14 32.09 46.34 21.70
C VAL A 14 31.16 45.89 22.87
N SER A 15 31.24 44.58 23.16
CA SER A 15 30.59 43.69 24.15
C SER A 15 30.59 44.07 25.64
N PHE A 16 29.56 43.66 26.39
CA PHE A 16 29.55 42.61 27.45
C PHE A 16 28.23 42.63 28.25
N GLY A 17 27.67 41.46 28.59
CA GLY A 17 26.85 41.30 29.81
C GLY A 17 25.45 40.67 29.67
N LEU A 18 25.43 39.33 29.76
CA LEU A 18 24.47 38.45 30.46
C LEU A 18 22.94 38.71 30.51
N LEU A 19 22.24 37.60 30.23
CA LEU A 19 20.98 37.06 30.78
C LEU A 19 19.72 37.14 29.90
N GLY A 20 19.19 35.97 29.54
CA GLY A 20 17.75 35.80 29.28
C GLY A 20 17.32 34.91 28.12
N LEU A 21 17.26 33.60 28.38
CA LEU A 21 16.13 32.71 28.05
C LEU A 21 15.79 32.36 26.57
N ARG A 22 16.04 31.07 26.29
CA ARG A 22 15.17 30.06 25.63
C ARG A 22 14.98 30.16 24.10
N PHE A 23 15.71 29.35 23.33
CA PHE A 23 15.45 27.92 22.98
C PHE A 23 14.66 27.78 21.67
N VAL A 24 15.35 27.80 20.53
CA VAL A 24 15.05 26.98 19.34
C VAL A 24 16.36 26.82 18.57
N ASP A 25 16.93 25.61 18.56
CA ASP A 25 17.49 24.96 17.38
C ASP A 25 18.43 23.80 17.74
N LYS A 26 18.44 22.83 16.83
CA LYS A 26 19.27 21.61 16.75
C LYS A 26 18.75 20.39 17.50
N VAL A 27 18.02 19.55 16.77
CA VAL A 27 18.35 18.13 16.74
C VAL A 27 18.32 17.63 15.31
N ASN A 28 19.49 17.56 14.70
CA ASN A 28 19.81 16.55 13.69
C ASN A 28 21.31 16.30 13.80
N GLU A 29 21.68 15.27 14.57
CA GLU A 29 22.90 14.46 14.44
C GLU A 29 23.02 13.58 15.69
N ASN A 30 22.79 12.26 15.53
CA ASN A 30 23.80 11.23 15.77
C ASN A 30 23.16 9.84 15.83
N TYR A 31 23.43 9.06 14.78
CA TYR A 31 23.43 7.61 14.85
C TYR A 31 24.70 7.18 15.60
N ALA A 32 24.54 6.64 16.80
CA ALA A 32 25.54 5.83 17.47
C ALA A 32 24.84 4.67 18.19
N PHE A 33 25.00 3.46 17.65
CA PHE A 33 24.64 2.21 18.33
C PHE A 33 25.65 1.94 19.44
N LYS A 34 25.19 1.95 20.70
CA LYS A 34 25.77 1.26 21.86
C LYS A 34 24.80 1.32 23.05
N GLY A 35 24.46 0.17 23.64
CA GLY A 35 23.71 0.05 24.91
C GLY A 35 22.25 -0.35 24.73
N ALA A 36 21.68 -1.04 25.73
CA ALA A 36 20.34 -1.67 25.73
C ALA A 36 19.24 -0.82 25.06
N ASP A 37 18.39 -1.47 24.26
CA ASP A 37 17.38 -0.83 23.43
C ASP A 37 16.22 -0.30 24.29
N ASP A 38 16.25 0.99 24.65
CA ASP A 38 15.33 1.70 25.56
C ASP A 38 13.88 1.88 24.99
N ARG A 39 13.38 0.87 24.27
CA ARG A 39 12.10 0.92 23.56
C ARG A 39 10.90 0.82 24.52
N PRO A 40 9.81 1.56 24.27
CA PRO A 40 8.60 1.45 25.08
C PRO A 40 7.98 0.04 25.04
N ALA A 41 7.40 -0.40 26.16
CA ALA A 41 6.73 -1.71 26.28
C ALA A 41 5.70 -2.02 25.18
N PRO A 42 4.86 -1.08 24.68
CA PRO A 42 3.98 -1.35 23.54
C PRO A 42 4.74 -1.76 22.28
N MET A 43 5.87 -1.12 22.00
CA MET A 43 6.67 -1.39 20.80
C MET A 43 7.40 -2.72 20.91
N ASN A 44 7.93 -3.04 22.10
CA ASN A 44 8.49 -4.36 22.38
C ASN A 44 7.42 -5.46 22.28
N TYR A 45 6.19 -5.20 22.75
CA TYR A 45 5.09 -6.16 22.62
C TYR A 45 4.76 -6.45 21.15
N GLN A 46 4.61 -5.40 20.33
CA GLN A 46 4.30 -5.55 18.91
C GLN A 46 5.38 -6.30 18.14
N ASN A 47 6.65 -6.05 18.44
CA ASN A 47 7.77 -6.64 17.71
C ASN A 47 8.04 -8.10 18.09
N TYR A 48 7.82 -8.48 19.36
CA TYR A 48 8.31 -9.75 19.90
C TYR A 48 7.22 -10.69 20.43
N CYS A 49 6.05 -10.16 20.82
CA CYS A 49 5.01 -10.94 21.49
C CYS A 49 3.73 -11.05 20.66
N ALA A 50 3.35 -10.01 19.92
CA ALA A 50 2.08 -9.93 19.20
C ALA A 50 1.90 -11.04 18.14
N GLY A 51 2.99 -11.51 17.53
CA GLY A 51 2.93 -12.61 16.56
C GLY A 51 2.33 -13.91 17.14
N CYS A 52 2.58 -14.17 18.43
CA CYS A 52 2.05 -15.34 19.13
C CYS A 52 0.79 -15.02 19.92
N HIS A 53 0.63 -13.80 20.44
CA HIS A 53 -0.40 -13.41 21.41
C HIS A 53 -1.53 -12.52 20.85
N GLY A 54 -1.45 -12.14 19.57
CA GLY A 54 -2.36 -11.18 18.93
C GLY A 54 -1.89 -9.73 19.13
N GLU A 55 -2.31 -8.81 18.25
CA GLU A 55 -1.83 -7.41 18.27
C GLU A 55 -2.50 -6.55 19.34
N ARG A 56 -3.66 -6.98 19.84
CA ARG A 56 -4.46 -6.28 20.87
C ARG A 56 -4.64 -7.15 22.12
N LEU A 57 -3.64 -7.98 22.44
CA LEU A 57 -3.62 -8.79 23.66
C LEU A 57 -4.74 -9.86 23.71
N GLU A 58 -5.32 -10.19 22.56
CA GLU A 58 -6.55 -10.97 22.43
C GLU A 58 -6.40 -12.39 23.02
N LYS A 59 -5.19 -12.97 23.00
CA LYS A 59 -4.94 -14.31 23.55
C LYS A 59 -4.68 -14.31 25.06
N PHE A 60 -4.62 -13.15 25.70
CA PHE A 60 -4.44 -13.06 27.16
C PHE A 60 -5.75 -12.94 27.92
N ALA A 61 -6.87 -12.59 27.26
CA ALA A 61 -8.17 -12.39 27.89
C ALA A 61 -8.64 -13.56 28.78
N ALA A 62 -8.26 -14.79 28.43
CA ALA A 62 -8.69 -16.02 29.11
C ALA A 62 -7.61 -16.66 30.00
N LYS A 63 -6.48 -16.00 30.25
CA LYS A 63 -5.38 -16.58 31.06
C LYS A 63 -5.59 -16.30 32.54
N ALA A 64 -5.62 -17.36 33.36
CA ALA A 64 -5.85 -17.27 34.81
C ALA A 64 -4.88 -16.34 35.56
N TRP A 65 -3.64 -16.20 35.09
CA TRP A 65 -2.67 -15.29 35.71
C TRP A 65 -3.02 -13.80 35.53
N MET A 66 -3.91 -13.44 34.60
CA MET A 66 -4.39 -12.06 34.46
C MET A 66 -5.13 -11.57 35.70
N ASP A 67 -5.67 -12.50 36.51
CA ASP A 67 -6.40 -12.23 37.74
C ASP A 67 -5.48 -12.10 38.97
N GLU A 68 -4.17 -12.35 38.82
CA GLU A 68 -3.19 -12.11 39.88
C GLU A 68 -3.16 -10.62 40.25
N LYS A 69 -2.77 -10.27 41.49
CA LYS A 69 -2.67 -8.85 41.87
C LYS A 69 -1.43 -8.18 41.30
N ASP A 70 -0.33 -8.91 41.13
CA ASP A 70 0.93 -8.41 40.60
C ASP A 70 1.22 -8.95 39.18
N ASN A 71 2.41 -8.67 38.64
CA ASN A 71 2.80 -9.09 37.29
C ASN A 71 3.76 -10.30 37.30
N SER A 72 3.86 -11.02 38.43
CA SER A 72 4.92 -12.01 38.66
C SER A 72 4.88 -13.17 37.68
N SER A 73 3.69 -13.73 37.39
CA SER A 73 3.59 -14.83 36.43
C SER A 73 3.92 -14.37 35.01
N ALA A 74 3.40 -13.22 34.58
CA ALA A 74 3.74 -12.63 33.28
C ALA A 74 5.26 -12.37 33.14
N PHE A 75 5.87 -11.80 34.18
CA PHE A 75 7.30 -11.54 34.22
C PHE A 75 8.11 -12.85 34.09
N LYS A 76 7.76 -13.88 34.88
CA LYS A 76 8.44 -15.18 34.83
C LYS A 76 8.29 -15.85 33.47
N SER A 77 7.08 -15.85 32.89
CA SER A 77 6.81 -16.41 31.57
C SER A 77 7.60 -15.70 30.47
N ILE A 78 7.66 -14.37 30.48
CA ILE A 78 8.44 -13.61 29.48
C ILE A 78 9.95 -13.85 29.70
N LYS A 79 10.42 -13.81 30.94
CA LYS A 79 11.84 -13.96 31.25
C LYS A 79 12.35 -15.36 30.92
N PHE A 80 11.70 -16.39 31.42
CA PHE A 80 12.20 -17.76 31.34
C PHE A 80 11.58 -18.57 30.19
N GLY A 81 10.57 -18.03 29.51
CA GLY A 81 9.80 -18.79 28.52
C GLY A 81 8.90 -19.82 29.19
N ILE A 82 8.20 -20.60 28.35
CA ILE A 82 7.41 -21.75 28.77
C ILE A 82 7.60 -22.82 27.68
N GLU A 83 8.51 -23.75 27.96
CA GLU A 83 9.05 -24.69 26.97
C GLU A 83 8.01 -25.66 26.41
N ASP A 84 7.10 -26.14 27.27
CA ASP A 84 6.03 -27.09 26.93
C ASP A 84 5.01 -26.56 25.91
N ILE A 85 4.84 -25.23 25.83
CA ILE A 85 3.95 -24.56 24.88
C ILE A 85 4.70 -23.76 23.81
N GLY A 86 6.02 -23.94 23.69
CA GLY A 86 6.85 -23.29 22.68
C GLY A 86 7.00 -21.78 22.86
N MET A 87 6.85 -21.25 24.08
CA MET A 87 7.13 -19.85 24.38
C MET A 87 8.64 -19.66 24.67
N PRO A 88 9.39 -18.93 23.83
CA PRO A 88 10.83 -18.75 24.04
C PRO A 88 11.14 -17.85 25.25
N SER A 89 12.32 -18.04 25.84
CA SER A 89 12.87 -17.15 26.88
C SER A 89 13.35 -15.83 26.26
N PHE A 90 13.04 -14.71 26.93
CA PHE A 90 13.52 -13.37 26.55
C PHE A 90 14.54 -12.80 27.53
N GLN A 91 15.05 -13.59 28.49
CA GLN A 91 16.05 -13.14 29.48
C GLN A 91 17.34 -12.57 28.85
N LYS A 92 17.70 -13.04 27.64
CA LYS A 92 18.87 -12.52 26.89
C LYS A 92 18.52 -11.38 25.93
N THR A 93 17.23 -11.11 25.73
CA THR A 93 16.71 -10.13 24.77
C THR A 93 16.34 -8.80 25.45
N PHE A 94 15.85 -8.87 26.69
CA PHE A 94 15.39 -7.70 27.46
C PHE A 94 16.03 -7.69 28.84
N SER A 95 16.25 -6.50 29.39
CA SER A 95 16.54 -6.30 30.81
C SER A 95 15.33 -6.65 31.67
N ASP A 96 15.56 -6.89 32.96
CA ASP A 96 14.47 -7.14 33.93
C ASP A 96 13.49 -5.95 33.99
N ALA A 97 13.98 -4.71 33.83
CA ALA A 97 13.13 -3.53 33.80
C ALA A 97 12.18 -3.54 32.58
N GLU A 98 12.68 -3.90 31.40
CA GLU A 98 11.87 -4.00 30.18
C GLU A 98 10.85 -5.15 30.24
N ILE A 99 11.23 -6.29 30.81
CA ILE A 99 10.32 -7.42 31.03
C ILE A 99 9.21 -7.02 32.01
N GLN A 100 9.55 -6.29 33.07
CA GLN A 100 8.57 -5.76 34.01
C GLN A 100 7.60 -4.79 33.33
N ALA A 101 8.12 -3.91 32.46
CA ALA A 101 7.31 -2.97 31.69
C ALA A 101 6.39 -3.68 30.69
N LEU A 102 6.86 -4.74 30.02
CA LEU A 102 6.07 -5.60 29.14
C LEU A 102 4.96 -6.32 29.89
N ALA A 103 5.28 -6.93 31.03
CA ALA A 103 4.32 -7.62 31.88
C ALA A 103 3.21 -6.67 32.37
N ALA A 104 3.58 -5.45 32.77
CA ALA A 104 2.64 -4.39 33.15
C ALA A 104 1.79 -3.90 31.96
N TYR A 105 2.38 -3.75 30.78
CA TYR A 105 1.68 -3.33 29.57
C TYR A 105 0.60 -4.34 29.17
N VAL A 106 0.94 -5.64 29.15
CA VAL A 106 -0.02 -6.71 28.83
C VAL A 106 -1.19 -6.69 29.81
N LYS A 107 -0.92 -6.49 31.10
CA LYS A 107 -1.97 -6.46 32.12
C LYS A 107 -2.86 -5.23 32.04
N LYS A 108 -2.27 -4.05 31.82
CA LYS A 108 -2.99 -2.77 31.72
C LYS A 108 -3.80 -2.63 30.43
N GLY A 109 -3.38 -3.28 29.35
CA GLY A 109 -4.00 -3.14 28.04
C GLY A 109 -5.29 -3.96 27.84
N ILE A 110 -5.66 -4.82 28.79
CA ILE A 110 -6.91 -5.59 28.75
C ILE A 110 -8.02 -4.79 29.43
N PRO A 111 -9.12 -4.45 28.72
CA PRO A 111 -10.27 -3.79 29.34
C PRO A 111 -10.94 -4.68 30.40
N ASP A 112 -11.46 -4.07 31.46
CA ASP A 112 -12.19 -4.77 32.54
C ASP A 112 -13.35 -5.63 32.00
N ASP A 113 -14.04 -5.11 30.97
CA ASP A 113 -14.98 -5.88 30.17
C ASP A 113 -14.22 -6.65 29.07
N ARG A 114 -13.87 -7.89 29.39
CA ARG A 114 -13.16 -8.81 28.49
C ARG A 114 -13.97 -9.21 27.25
N GLY A 115 -15.29 -8.99 27.24
CA GLY A 115 -16.15 -9.21 26.07
C GLY A 115 -15.91 -8.21 24.93
N LYS A 116 -15.18 -7.11 25.20
CA LYS A 116 -14.74 -6.14 24.18
C LYS A 116 -13.52 -6.59 23.38
N LEU A 117 -12.82 -7.62 23.84
CA LEU A 117 -11.70 -8.19 23.10
C LEU A 117 -12.23 -9.13 22.03
N LYS A 118 -12.13 -8.71 20.76
CA LYS A 118 -12.44 -9.59 19.63
C LYS A 118 -11.43 -10.74 19.61
N PRO A 119 -11.84 -11.98 19.32
CA PRO A 119 -10.90 -13.09 19.16
C PRO A 119 -9.87 -12.75 18.08
N ALA A 120 -8.58 -13.02 18.33
CA ALA A 120 -7.59 -13.00 17.26
C ALA A 120 -8.03 -14.00 16.18
N LEU A 121 -7.82 -13.66 14.91
CA LEU A 121 -7.87 -14.65 13.82
C LEU A 121 -6.95 -15.81 14.19
N THR A 122 -7.54 -16.92 14.61
CA THR A 122 -6.80 -18.14 14.90
C THR A 122 -6.66 -18.91 13.60
N ARG A 123 -5.46 -19.43 13.34
CA ARG A 123 -5.24 -20.32 12.20
C ARG A 123 -6.26 -21.46 12.27
N GLY A 124 -7.04 -21.65 11.21
CA GLY A 124 -8.10 -22.65 11.14
C GLY A 124 -9.46 -22.22 11.72
N SER A 125 -9.65 -20.98 12.19
CA SER A 125 -10.99 -20.47 12.49
C SER A 125 -11.80 -20.36 11.21
N ILE A 126 -13.01 -20.91 11.23
CA ILE A 126 -13.98 -20.72 10.16
C ILE A 126 -14.50 -19.29 10.26
N MET A 127 -14.27 -18.52 9.21
CA MET A 127 -14.86 -17.21 8.98
C MET A 127 -16.15 -17.40 8.19
N GLU A 128 -17.15 -16.60 8.51
CA GLU A 128 -18.44 -16.62 7.83
C GLU A 128 -18.62 -15.30 7.07
N SER A 129 -18.88 -15.42 5.77
CA SER A 129 -19.47 -14.36 4.97
C SER A 129 -20.97 -14.61 4.85
N GLN A 130 -21.69 -13.60 4.35
CA GLN A 130 -23.11 -13.66 4.01
C GLN A 130 -23.44 -14.73 2.95
N ALA A 131 -22.46 -15.28 2.25
CA ALA A 131 -22.69 -16.22 1.15
C ALA A 131 -21.92 -17.55 1.24
N GLN A 132 -20.90 -17.66 2.10
CA GLN A 132 -20.11 -18.88 2.30
C GLN A 132 -19.20 -18.81 3.53
N LYS A 133 -18.64 -19.97 3.91
CA LYS A 133 -17.65 -20.11 4.98
C LYS A 133 -16.26 -20.38 4.41
N PHE A 134 -15.23 -19.86 5.05
CA PHE A 134 -13.85 -20.06 4.64
C PHE A 134 -12.89 -19.95 5.83
N THR A 135 -11.73 -20.59 5.78
CA THR A 135 -10.65 -20.35 6.74
C THR A 135 -9.66 -19.33 6.17
N VAL A 136 -8.84 -18.74 7.05
CA VAL A 136 -7.75 -17.84 6.68
C VAL A 136 -6.41 -18.44 7.11
N ASP A 137 -5.55 -18.71 6.14
CA ASP A 137 -4.19 -19.18 6.34
C ASP A 137 -3.19 -18.04 6.20
N THR A 138 -2.17 -18.02 7.05
CA THR A 138 -0.98 -17.19 6.77
C THR A 138 -0.04 -17.99 5.85
N VAL A 139 0.24 -17.43 4.68
CA VAL A 139 1.14 -18.01 3.68
C VAL A 139 2.56 -17.48 3.87
N VAL A 140 2.68 -16.15 4.03
CA VAL A 140 3.96 -15.47 4.22
C VAL A 140 3.87 -14.53 5.41
N SER A 141 4.91 -14.50 6.23
CA SER A 141 5.09 -13.59 7.36
C SER A 141 6.46 -12.93 7.33
N GLY A 142 6.67 -11.91 8.17
CA GLY A 142 7.96 -11.22 8.28
C GLY A 142 8.19 -10.15 7.22
N LEU A 143 7.14 -9.79 6.46
CA LEU A 143 7.16 -8.68 5.52
C LEU A 143 6.94 -7.37 6.28
N LYS A 144 7.29 -6.24 5.68
CA LYS A 144 7.00 -4.90 6.18
C LYS A 144 5.76 -4.33 5.50
N VAL A 145 5.86 -4.09 4.19
CA VAL A 145 4.79 -3.50 3.36
C VAL A 145 4.79 -4.22 2.00
N PRO A 146 4.21 -5.43 1.93
CA PRO A 146 4.08 -6.15 0.66
C PRO A 146 3.13 -5.39 -0.26
N TRP A 147 3.57 -5.09 -1.48
CA TRP A 147 2.82 -4.24 -2.42
C TRP A 147 2.30 -5.04 -3.62
N GLY A 148 3.19 -5.55 -4.46
CA GLY A 148 2.87 -6.35 -5.65
C GLY A 148 2.99 -7.83 -5.36
N LEU A 149 2.09 -8.62 -5.95
CA LEU A 149 2.01 -10.07 -5.81
C LEU A 149 1.81 -10.70 -7.20
N ALA A 150 2.70 -11.59 -7.62
CA ALA A 150 2.49 -12.36 -8.85
C ALA A 150 2.88 -13.83 -8.70
N PHE A 151 1.93 -14.71 -8.99
CA PHE A 151 2.15 -16.15 -9.00
C PHE A 151 2.86 -16.57 -10.28
N MET A 152 4.00 -17.22 -10.10
CA MET A 152 4.79 -17.88 -11.12
C MET A 152 4.06 -19.14 -11.62
N PRO A 153 4.34 -19.64 -12.84
CA PRO A 153 3.70 -20.83 -13.36
C PRO A 153 3.83 -22.09 -12.50
N ASN A 154 4.95 -22.21 -11.78
CA ASN A 154 5.23 -23.32 -10.87
C ASN A 154 4.55 -23.17 -9.49
N GLY A 155 3.84 -22.07 -9.23
CA GLY A 155 3.17 -21.79 -7.96
C GLY A 155 3.96 -20.93 -6.98
N ASP A 156 5.23 -20.60 -7.29
CA ASP A 156 6.01 -19.66 -6.48
C ASP A 156 5.38 -18.27 -6.53
N LEU A 157 5.62 -17.46 -5.50
CA LEU A 157 5.04 -16.13 -5.39
C LEU A 157 6.14 -15.06 -5.38
N LEU A 158 6.16 -14.20 -6.40
CA LEU A 158 6.96 -12.98 -6.39
C LEU A 158 6.27 -11.89 -5.57
N ILE A 159 7.04 -11.24 -4.70
CA ILE A 159 6.56 -10.26 -3.73
C ILE A 159 7.46 -9.04 -3.78
N SER A 160 6.93 -7.88 -4.16
CA SER A 160 7.62 -6.61 -3.95
C SER A 160 7.25 -6.04 -2.59
N GLU A 161 8.24 -5.44 -1.92
CA GLU A 161 8.02 -4.60 -0.75
C GLU A 161 8.28 -3.14 -1.09
N ARG A 162 7.40 -2.26 -0.59
CA ARG A 162 7.51 -0.81 -0.82
C ARG A 162 8.87 -0.23 -0.42
N ALA A 163 9.59 -0.86 0.51
CA ALA A 163 10.93 -0.43 0.90
C ALA A 163 12.00 -0.55 -0.20
N GLY A 164 11.68 -1.18 -1.34
CA GLY A 164 12.61 -1.32 -2.47
C GLY A 164 13.24 -2.70 -2.60
N THR A 165 12.60 -3.75 -2.06
CA THR A 165 13.08 -5.13 -2.14
C THR A 165 12.10 -6.02 -2.88
N LEU A 166 12.62 -6.98 -3.64
CA LEU A 166 11.85 -8.01 -4.35
C LEU A 166 12.24 -9.37 -3.77
N HIS A 167 11.26 -10.24 -3.53
CA HIS A 167 11.48 -11.57 -2.98
C HIS A 167 10.75 -12.62 -3.80
N LEU A 168 11.29 -13.83 -3.82
CA LEU A 168 10.59 -15.04 -4.25
C LEU A 168 10.19 -15.83 -3.01
N PHE A 169 8.93 -16.20 -2.90
CA PHE A 169 8.46 -17.16 -1.91
C PHE A 169 8.21 -18.50 -2.59
N SER A 170 8.96 -19.51 -2.15
CA SER A 170 8.95 -20.86 -2.72
C SER A 170 9.13 -21.88 -1.59
N ASP A 171 8.44 -23.01 -1.66
CA ASP A 171 8.51 -24.10 -0.67
C ASP A 171 8.38 -23.64 0.80
N GLY A 172 7.48 -22.68 1.05
CA GLY A 172 7.24 -22.15 2.39
C GLY A 172 8.32 -21.19 2.91
N LYS A 173 9.29 -20.78 2.08
CA LYS A 173 10.41 -19.94 2.46
C LYS A 173 10.49 -18.68 1.60
N LEU A 174 10.84 -17.57 2.24
CA LEU A 174 11.13 -16.31 1.56
C LEU A 174 12.62 -16.26 1.18
N SER A 175 12.93 -15.92 -0.07
CA SER A 175 14.31 -15.75 -0.53
C SER A 175 14.98 -14.51 0.08
N PRO A 176 16.33 -14.44 0.08
CA PRO A 176 17.03 -13.16 0.16
C PRO A 176 16.51 -12.17 -0.90
N PRO A 177 16.71 -10.86 -0.73
CA PRO A 177 16.33 -9.88 -1.74
C PRO A 177 16.91 -10.24 -3.12
N ILE A 178 16.06 -10.24 -4.15
CA ILE A 178 16.46 -10.43 -5.54
C ILE A 178 17.28 -9.22 -5.98
N GLU A 179 18.43 -9.48 -6.59
CA GLU A 179 19.37 -8.47 -7.04
C GLU A 179 18.97 -7.84 -8.38
N GLY A 180 19.55 -6.67 -8.67
CA GLY A 180 19.43 -6.02 -9.97
C GLY A 180 18.27 -5.04 -10.09
N LEU A 181 17.59 -4.67 -8.99
CA LEU A 181 16.64 -3.56 -9.04
C LEU A 181 17.33 -2.22 -9.37
N PRO A 182 16.65 -1.32 -10.10
CA PRO A 182 17.18 0.02 -10.39
C PRO A 182 17.16 0.92 -9.15
N PRO A 183 17.74 2.13 -9.22
CA PRO A 183 17.57 3.14 -8.17
C PRO A 183 16.09 3.50 -7.94
N ILE A 184 15.62 3.30 -6.71
CA ILE A 184 14.23 3.49 -6.30
C ILE A 184 14.14 4.63 -5.29
N MET A 185 13.21 5.54 -5.51
CA MET A 185 12.84 6.61 -4.57
C MET A 185 11.89 6.07 -3.48
N ALA A 186 12.39 5.22 -2.59
CA ALA A 186 11.61 4.67 -1.47
C ALA A 186 11.32 5.73 -0.41
N PHE A 187 10.34 6.60 -0.67
CA PHE A 187 9.96 7.73 0.19
C PHE A 187 8.45 7.94 0.21
N GLY A 188 7.88 8.06 1.41
CA GLY A 188 6.43 8.22 1.59
C GLY A 188 5.65 7.00 1.08
N GLN A 189 4.82 7.22 0.06
CA GLN A 189 4.08 6.18 -0.65
C GLN A 189 4.89 5.54 -1.79
N GLY A 190 6.02 6.13 -2.18
CA GLY A 190 6.91 5.60 -3.22
C GLY A 190 7.74 4.41 -2.75
N GLY A 191 8.18 3.59 -3.70
CA GLY A 191 8.88 2.34 -3.46
C GLY A 191 9.03 1.47 -4.70
N LEU A 192 9.32 0.19 -4.46
CA LEU A 192 8.99 -0.88 -5.39
C LEU A 192 7.51 -1.21 -5.21
N LEU A 193 6.70 -1.08 -6.26
CA LEU A 193 5.25 -1.05 -6.15
C LEU A 193 4.66 -2.31 -6.79
N ASP A 194 3.95 -2.24 -7.91
CA ASP A 194 3.31 -3.43 -8.45
C ASP A 194 4.28 -4.30 -9.25
N LEU A 195 3.88 -5.55 -9.42
CA LEU A 195 4.49 -6.43 -10.40
C LEU A 195 3.45 -7.38 -11.00
N CYS A 196 3.64 -7.73 -12.27
CA CYS A 196 2.85 -8.76 -12.94
C CYS A 196 3.72 -9.54 -13.93
N LEU A 197 3.28 -10.73 -14.30
CA LEU A 197 3.93 -11.51 -15.35
C LEU A 197 3.33 -11.16 -16.70
N HIS A 198 4.13 -11.28 -17.76
CA HIS A 198 3.61 -11.28 -19.12
C HIS A 198 2.53 -12.37 -19.31
N PRO A 199 1.47 -12.16 -20.11
CA PRO A 199 0.49 -13.22 -20.41
C PRO A 199 1.13 -14.51 -20.95
N ASP A 200 2.10 -14.40 -21.86
CA ASP A 200 2.95 -15.50 -22.37
C ASP A 200 4.24 -15.76 -21.53
N TYR A 201 4.23 -15.54 -20.21
CA TYR A 201 5.41 -15.67 -19.36
C TYR A 201 6.17 -17.01 -19.55
N GLU A 202 5.45 -18.12 -19.68
CA GLU A 202 6.04 -19.46 -19.86
C GLU A 202 6.91 -19.56 -21.13
N LYS A 203 6.67 -18.70 -22.13
CA LYS A 203 7.44 -18.67 -23.38
C LYS A 203 8.56 -17.63 -23.34
N ASN A 204 8.32 -16.45 -22.74
CA ASN A 204 9.24 -15.31 -22.87
C ASN A 204 9.96 -14.90 -21.59
N GLY A 205 9.46 -15.29 -20.41
CA GLY A 205 10.04 -15.04 -19.09
C GLY A 205 9.96 -13.59 -18.59
N TRP A 206 9.14 -12.74 -19.21
CA TRP A 206 9.08 -11.31 -18.87
C TRP A 206 8.24 -11.00 -17.63
N ILE A 207 8.85 -10.34 -16.65
CA ILE A 207 8.22 -9.77 -15.46
C ILE A 207 8.16 -8.26 -15.64
N TYR A 208 7.01 -7.65 -15.33
CA TYR A 208 6.79 -6.22 -15.37
C TYR A 208 6.73 -5.69 -13.95
N ILE A 209 7.41 -4.57 -13.70
CA ILE A 209 7.58 -3.99 -12.38
C ILE A 209 7.37 -2.49 -12.47
N SER A 210 6.47 -1.96 -11.65
CA SER A 210 6.26 -0.53 -11.49
C SER A 210 6.89 -0.05 -10.19
N TYR A 211 7.52 1.12 -10.24
CA TYR A 211 8.27 1.65 -9.09
C TYR A 211 8.36 3.17 -9.17
N SER A 212 8.59 3.82 -8.03
CA SER A 212 8.98 5.22 -8.01
C SER A 212 10.46 5.33 -8.33
N ALA A 213 10.79 5.71 -9.56
CA ALA A 213 12.17 5.80 -10.02
C ALA A 213 12.83 7.08 -9.50
N LEU A 214 14.03 6.93 -8.94
CA LEU A 214 14.84 8.06 -8.50
C LEU A 214 15.53 8.70 -9.71
N ASN A 215 15.60 10.03 -9.75
CA ASN A 215 16.48 10.75 -10.65
C ASN A 215 17.86 10.88 -10.00
N THR A 216 18.80 10.02 -10.43
CA THR A 216 20.16 9.97 -9.87
C THR A 216 21.08 11.10 -10.35
N GLU A 217 20.66 11.86 -11.36
CA GLU A 217 21.41 13.00 -11.89
C GLU A 217 21.09 14.29 -11.12
N SER A 218 19.96 14.32 -10.40
CA SER A 218 19.56 15.45 -9.57
C SER A 218 20.20 15.40 -8.18
N LYS A 219 20.64 16.56 -7.69
CA LYS A 219 21.07 16.73 -6.29
C LYS A 219 19.90 16.67 -5.30
N LYS A 220 18.66 16.88 -5.77
CA LYS A 220 17.45 16.77 -4.97
C LYS A 220 16.86 15.37 -5.13
N ARG A 221 16.24 14.84 -4.07
CA ARG A 221 15.47 13.60 -4.14
C ARG A 221 14.16 13.82 -4.91
N ILE A 222 14.26 13.80 -6.23
CA ILE A 222 13.13 13.89 -7.16
C ILE A 222 12.99 12.60 -7.95
N GLY A 223 11.76 12.32 -8.38
CA GLY A 223 11.47 11.12 -9.14
C GLY A 223 10.01 11.03 -9.57
N ASN A 224 9.72 9.98 -10.35
CA ASN A 224 8.37 9.66 -10.77
C ASN A 224 8.17 8.17 -11.01
N THR A 225 6.92 7.75 -11.19
CA THR A 225 6.56 6.39 -11.56
C THR A 225 7.27 5.98 -12.84
N ALA A 226 7.87 4.81 -12.83
CA ALA A 226 8.41 4.14 -14.00
C ALA A 226 7.88 2.72 -14.05
N VAL A 227 7.90 2.15 -15.26
CA VAL A 227 7.63 0.73 -15.49
C VAL A 227 8.84 0.15 -16.22
N MET A 228 9.32 -0.97 -15.71
CA MET A 228 10.35 -1.76 -16.38
C MET A 228 9.87 -3.18 -16.61
N ARG A 229 10.51 -3.88 -17.56
CA ARG A 229 10.44 -5.33 -17.68
C ARG A 229 11.82 -5.96 -17.50
N ALA A 230 11.84 -7.17 -16.96
CA ALA A 230 13.06 -7.92 -16.71
C ALA A 230 12.77 -9.44 -16.73
N LYS A 231 13.83 -10.25 -16.82
CA LYS A 231 13.77 -11.71 -16.62
C LYS A 231 14.43 -12.09 -15.30
N LEU A 232 13.89 -13.09 -14.62
CA LEU A 232 14.48 -13.63 -13.39
C LEU A 232 15.36 -14.84 -13.71
N LYS A 233 16.64 -14.79 -13.34
CA LYS A 233 17.58 -15.92 -13.44
C LYS A 233 18.24 -16.16 -12.08
N GLY A 234 17.88 -17.26 -11.42
CA GLY A 234 18.27 -17.47 -10.02
C GLY A 234 17.69 -16.36 -9.15
N ASN A 235 18.53 -15.74 -8.31
CA ASN A 235 18.13 -14.65 -7.41
C ASN A 235 18.46 -13.24 -7.98
N LYS A 236 18.42 -13.07 -9.30
CA LYS A 236 18.81 -11.81 -9.97
C LYS A 236 17.94 -11.46 -11.18
N LEU A 237 17.59 -10.19 -11.31
CA LEU A 237 16.96 -9.63 -12.49
C LEU A 237 17.99 -9.39 -13.60
N THR A 238 17.64 -9.84 -14.80
CA THR A 238 18.43 -9.79 -16.04
C THR A 238 17.59 -9.19 -17.16
N ASP A 239 18.23 -8.80 -18.28
CA ASP A 239 17.55 -8.25 -19.47
C ASP A 239 16.64 -7.06 -19.18
N GLN A 240 17.06 -6.18 -18.26
CA GLN A 240 16.22 -5.09 -17.77
C GLN A 240 16.00 -4.01 -18.82
N GLN A 241 14.74 -3.58 -18.98
CA GLN A 241 14.34 -2.53 -19.92
C GLN A 241 13.32 -1.62 -19.25
N VAL A 242 13.63 -0.33 -19.11
CA VAL A 242 12.64 0.67 -18.71
C VAL A 242 11.77 0.98 -19.92
N ILE A 243 10.48 0.65 -19.84
CA ILE A 243 9.51 0.79 -20.93
C ILE A 243 8.59 2.00 -20.76
N PHE A 244 8.61 2.63 -19.58
CA PHE A 244 7.93 3.88 -19.30
C PHE A 244 8.65 4.66 -18.18
N ARG A 245 8.78 5.98 -18.35
CA ARG A 245 9.26 6.90 -17.31
C ARG A 245 8.33 8.11 -17.24
N GLY A 246 7.69 8.29 -16.09
CA GLY A 246 6.79 9.41 -15.84
C GLY A 246 7.52 10.75 -15.77
N THR A 247 6.84 11.81 -16.21
CA THR A 247 7.34 13.19 -16.20
C THR A 247 6.20 14.17 -15.90
N PRO A 248 6.51 15.34 -15.30
CA PRO A 248 7.81 15.73 -14.75
C PRO A 248 8.16 14.95 -13.47
N ASP A 249 9.46 14.87 -13.13
CA ASP A 249 9.88 14.41 -11.80
C ASP A 249 9.45 15.42 -10.72
N THR A 250 9.09 14.94 -9.54
CA THR A 250 8.75 15.79 -8.38
C THR A 250 9.43 15.28 -7.10
N ASP A 251 9.54 16.15 -6.09
CA ASP A 251 10.05 15.80 -4.75
C ASP A 251 8.97 15.25 -3.80
N ARG A 252 7.74 15.12 -4.27
CA ARG A 252 6.58 14.72 -3.47
C ARG A 252 6.61 13.23 -3.15
N GLY A 253 6.25 12.89 -1.92
CA GLY A 253 6.22 11.51 -1.43
C GLY A 253 4.87 10.78 -1.59
N HIS A 254 3.93 11.28 -2.37
CA HIS A 254 2.58 10.72 -2.48
C HIS A 254 2.09 10.61 -3.93
N HIS A 255 1.07 9.79 -4.10
CA HIS A 255 0.26 9.59 -5.30
C HIS A 255 1.01 9.09 -6.54
N PHE A 256 1.74 7.98 -6.38
CA PHE A 256 2.47 7.35 -7.50
C PHE A 256 1.58 6.49 -8.40
N GLY A 257 0.47 5.97 -7.87
CA GLY A 257 -0.38 5.00 -8.54
C GLY A 257 0.24 3.60 -8.61
N CYS A 258 0.54 3.13 -9.83
CA CYS A 258 1.42 2.01 -10.20
C CYS A 258 0.80 0.62 -10.43
N LYS A 259 -0.49 0.39 -10.18
CA LYS A 259 -1.08 -0.94 -10.42
C LYS A 259 -1.03 -1.33 -11.90
N LEU A 260 -0.44 -2.48 -12.23
CA LEU A 260 -0.22 -2.98 -13.59
C LEU A 260 -1.31 -4.01 -13.97
N ALA A 261 -1.82 -3.94 -15.21
CA ALA A 261 -2.74 -4.94 -15.74
C ALA A 261 -2.54 -5.15 -17.24
N PHE A 262 -2.46 -6.41 -17.68
CA PHE A 262 -2.50 -6.75 -19.11
C PHE A 262 -3.93 -7.01 -19.56
N ASP A 263 -4.30 -6.49 -20.73
CA ASP A 263 -5.53 -6.88 -21.39
C ASP A 263 -5.36 -8.22 -22.16
N LYS A 264 -6.44 -8.69 -22.78
CA LYS A 264 -6.43 -9.93 -23.58
C LYS A 264 -5.70 -9.78 -24.93
N ASN A 265 -5.37 -8.55 -25.35
CA ASN A 265 -4.69 -8.25 -26.59
C ASN A 265 -3.17 -8.04 -26.41
N GLY A 266 -2.67 -8.13 -25.17
CA GLY A 266 -1.26 -7.97 -24.84
C GLY A 266 -0.82 -6.52 -24.60
N TYR A 267 -1.76 -5.58 -24.44
CA TYR A 267 -1.45 -4.22 -24.02
C TYR A 267 -1.31 -4.15 -22.50
N LEU A 268 -0.34 -3.37 -22.04
CA LEU A 268 -0.11 -3.09 -20.63
C LEU A 268 -0.75 -1.76 -20.23
N PHE A 269 -1.55 -1.80 -19.17
CA PHE A 269 -2.22 -0.66 -18.57
C PHE A 269 -1.71 -0.40 -17.16
N PHE A 270 -1.60 0.88 -16.81
CA PHE A 270 -1.21 1.29 -15.46
C PHE A 270 -1.59 2.74 -15.16
N GLY A 271 -1.85 3.01 -13.89
CA GLY A 271 -2.11 4.36 -13.41
C GLY A 271 -0.87 5.08 -12.91
N VAL A 272 -0.77 6.37 -13.18
CA VAL A 272 0.20 7.28 -12.57
C VAL A 272 -0.59 8.37 -11.85
N GLY A 273 -0.47 8.45 -10.53
CA GLY A 273 -1.19 9.46 -9.74
C GLY A 273 -0.67 10.88 -9.97
N GLU A 274 -1.41 11.89 -9.53
CA GLU A 274 -1.11 13.30 -9.83
C GLU A 274 -0.02 13.94 -8.96
N ARG A 275 0.65 13.15 -8.11
CA ARG A 275 1.80 13.59 -7.29
C ARG A 275 1.52 14.77 -6.34
N GLY A 276 0.26 15.02 -5.99
CA GLY A 276 -0.18 16.13 -5.14
C GLY A 276 -0.31 17.48 -5.83
N GLN A 277 -0.15 17.53 -7.15
CA GLN A 277 -0.25 18.73 -7.98
C GLN A 277 -1.60 18.76 -8.71
N HIS A 278 -2.68 18.81 -7.94
CA HIS A 278 -4.03 18.56 -8.43
C HIS A 278 -4.51 19.62 -9.42
N PHE A 279 -4.09 20.89 -9.30
CA PHE A 279 -4.45 21.93 -10.27
C PHE A 279 -3.60 21.92 -11.55
N ASP A 280 -2.46 21.22 -11.54
CA ASP A 280 -1.49 21.31 -12.64
C ASP A 280 -1.50 20.10 -13.55
N PHE A 281 -1.60 18.90 -13.01
CA PHE A 281 -1.32 17.68 -13.76
C PHE A 281 -2.54 16.92 -14.31
N PRO A 282 -3.57 16.59 -13.51
CA PRO A 282 -4.55 15.59 -13.90
C PRO A 282 -5.36 15.98 -15.14
N GLN A 283 -5.64 17.27 -15.33
CA GLN A 283 -6.39 17.81 -16.48
C GLN A 283 -5.52 18.15 -17.70
N LYS A 284 -4.20 18.34 -17.54
CA LYS A 284 -3.30 18.63 -18.68
C LYS A 284 -2.81 17.33 -19.32
N LEU A 285 -2.71 17.32 -20.64
CA LEU A 285 -2.28 16.16 -21.43
C LEU A 285 -0.79 16.15 -21.75
N ASP A 286 -0.06 17.21 -21.42
CA ASP A 286 1.39 17.40 -21.68
C ASP A 286 2.31 16.77 -20.63
N ASN A 287 1.74 16.00 -19.70
CA ASN A 287 2.45 15.32 -18.61
C ASN A 287 1.82 13.95 -18.35
N THR A 288 2.52 13.11 -17.58
CA THR A 288 2.09 11.73 -17.32
C THR A 288 1.27 11.56 -16.04
N ASN A 289 1.05 12.62 -15.27
CA ASN A 289 0.55 12.50 -13.90
C ASN A 289 -0.98 12.67 -13.87
N GLY A 290 -1.66 11.86 -13.05
CA GLY A 290 -3.12 11.81 -12.96
C GLY A 290 -3.79 11.18 -14.18
N LYS A 291 -3.22 10.06 -14.66
CA LYS A 291 -3.58 9.38 -15.92
C LYS A 291 -3.63 7.87 -15.74
N ILE A 292 -4.41 7.19 -16.57
CA ILE A 292 -4.17 5.79 -16.94
C ILE A 292 -3.44 5.79 -18.28
N HIS A 293 -2.41 4.96 -18.39
CA HIS A 293 -1.61 4.78 -19.59
C HIS A 293 -1.87 3.41 -20.23
N ARG A 294 -1.74 3.34 -21.56
CA ARG A 294 -1.74 2.10 -22.35
C ARG A 294 -0.52 2.07 -23.26
N ILE A 295 0.28 1.01 -23.15
CA ILE A 295 1.47 0.77 -23.99
C ILE A 295 1.49 -0.69 -24.49
N HIS A 296 2.31 -0.97 -25.50
CA HIS A 296 2.71 -2.33 -25.81
C HIS A 296 3.58 -2.91 -24.68
N ASP A 297 3.66 -4.24 -24.61
CA ASP A 297 4.51 -4.97 -23.68
C ASP A 297 6.01 -4.59 -23.77
N ASP A 298 6.46 -3.99 -24.88
CA ASP A 298 7.83 -3.49 -25.05
C ASP A 298 8.00 -1.97 -24.90
N GLY A 299 6.95 -1.25 -24.51
CA GLY A 299 6.99 0.20 -24.34
C GLY A 299 6.65 1.01 -25.60
N ARG A 300 6.47 0.38 -26.76
CA ARG A 300 5.94 1.10 -27.93
C ARG A 300 4.54 1.65 -27.63
N ILE A 301 4.19 2.74 -28.32
CA ILE A 301 2.86 3.36 -28.20
C ILE A 301 1.90 2.71 -29.21
N PRO A 302 0.72 2.23 -28.77
CA PRO A 302 -0.36 1.80 -29.66
C PRO A 302 -0.82 2.96 -30.55
N LYS A 303 -0.91 2.71 -31.86
CA LYS A 303 -1.27 3.75 -32.86
C LYS A 303 -2.72 4.23 -32.73
N ASP A 304 -3.55 3.49 -32.03
CA ASP A 304 -4.96 3.77 -31.75
C ASP A 304 -5.17 4.39 -30.35
N ASN A 305 -4.10 4.77 -29.63
CA ASN A 305 -4.25 5.53 -28.39
C ASN A 305 -4.96 6.87 -28.67
N PRO A 306 -5.81 7.34 -27.75
CA PRO A 306 -6.73 8.46 -28.01
C PRO A 306 -6.06 9.80 -28.28
N PHE A 307 -4.81 10.00 -27.81
CA PHE A 307 -4.12 11.28 -27.89
C PHE A 307 -2.85 11.26 -28.76
N VAL A 308 -2.61 10.20 -29.54
CA VAL A 308 -1.38 10.06 -30.36
C VAL A 308 -1.21 11.14 -31.42
N ASN A 309 -2.32 11.67 -31.92
CA ASN A 309 -2.34 12.72 -32.94
C ASN A 309 -2.66 14.11 -32.35
N THR A 310 -2.73 14.22 -31.02
CA THR A 310 -3.01 15.48 -30.33
C THR A 310 -1.69 16.22 -30.08
N PRO A 311 -1.46 17.40 -30.69
CA PRO A 311 -0.20 18.11 -30.52
C PRO A 311 0.13 18.39 -29.05
N GLY A 312 1.33 18.01 -28.61
CA GLY A 312 1.82 18.22 -27.25
C GLY A 312 1.29 17.24 -26.20
N ALA A 313 0.34 16.37 -26.53
CA ALA A 313 -0.14 15.36 -25.59
C ALA A 313 0.84 14.20 -25.44
N ILE A 314 0.90 13.60 -24.24
CA ILE A 314 1.63 12.36 -24.00
C ILE A 314 0.87 11.22 -24.72
N PRO A 315 1.52 10.54 -25.68
CA PRO A 315 0.84 9.60 -26.56
C PRO A 315 0.42 8.30 -25.88
N SER A 316 0.99 7.97 -24.70
CA SER A 316 0.60 6.80 -23.92
C SER A 316 -0.68 6.99 -23.11
N ILE A 317 -1.21 8.21 -22.99
CA ILE A 317 -2.43 8.48 -22.21
C ILE A 317 -3.60 7.68 -22.80
N TYR A 318 -4.26 6.91 -21.95
CA TYR A 318 -5.50 6.22 -22.24
C TYR A 318 -6.71 6.98 -21.67
N SER A 319 -6.61 7.45 -20.43
CA SER A 319 -7.59 8.34 -19.79
C SER A 319 -6.90 9.34 -18.87
N TYR A 320 -7.61 10.40 -18.48
CA TYR A 320 -7.07 11.48 -17.66
C TYR A 320 -8.06 11.98 -16.62
N GLY A 321 -7.64 12.91 -15.76
CA GLY A 321 -8.48 13.41 -14.67
C GLY A 321 -8.55 12.45 -13.48
N HIS A 322 -7.46 11.72 -13.20
CA HIS A 322 -7.36 10.84 -12.03
C HIS A 322 -6.53 11.49 -10.92
N ARG A 323 -6.83 11.15 -9.66
CA ARG A 323 -6.07 11.54 -8.47
C ARG A 323 -4.97 10.54 -8.15
N ASN A 324 -5.34 9.35 -7.68
CA ASN A 324 -4.35 8.34 -7.28
C ASN A 324 -4.88 6.91 -7.46
N PRO A 325 -4.78 6.37 -8.68
CA PRO A 325 -5.18 5.00 -9.00
C PRO A 325 -4.39 3.94 -8.25
N GLN A 326 -5.04 3.10 -7.45
CA GLN A 326 -4.40 2.05 -6.64
C GLN A 326 -4.79 0.62 -7.07
N GLY A 327 -5.92 0.46 -7.75
CA GLY A 327 -6.39 -0.81 -8.29
C GLY A 327 -6.64 -0.70 -9.79
N ASN A 328 -6.26 -1.73 -10.54
CA ASN A 328 -6.47 -1.90 -11.97
C ASN A 328 -6.69 -3.40 -12.19
N VAL A 329 -7.84 -3.78 -12.74
CA VAL A 329 -8.11 -5.17 -13.10
C VAL A 329 -9.06 -5.21 -14.29
N PHE A 330 -8.82 -6.12 -15.23
CA PHE A 330 -9.74 -6.36 -16.32
C PHE A 330 -10.90 -7.24 -15.86
N HIS A 331 -12.12 -6.83 -16.18
CA HIS A 331 -13.29 -7.66 -15.97
C HIS A 331 -13.15 -8.96 -16.78
N PRO A 332 -13.28 -10.14 -16.15
CA PRO A 332 -12.90 -11.43 -16.77
C PRO A 332 -13.74 -11.77 -18.01
N VAL A 333 -15.02 -11.37 -18.01
CA VAL A 333 -15.94 -11.57 -19.13
C VAL A 333 -15.87 -10.43 -20.15
N THR A 334 -16.23 -9.20 -19.78
CA THR A 334 -16.35 -8.06 -20.71
C THR A 334 -15.02 -7.53 -21.23
N GLY A 335 -13.91 -7.75 -20.52
CA GLY A 335 -12.61 -7.21 -20.89
C GLY A 335 -12.49 -5.70 -20.65
N GLU A 336 -13.42 -5.10 -19.89
CA GLU A 336 -13.36 -3.69 -19.51
C GLU A 336 -12.32 -3.49 -18.39
N LEU A 337 -11.57 -2.38 -18.43
CA LEU A 337 -10.65 -2.01 -17.36
C LEU A 337 -11.42 -1.38 -16.20
N TRP A 338 -11.35 -1.99 -15.03
CA TRP A 338 -11.89 -1.44 -13.80
C TRP A 338 -10.75 -0.92 -12.94
N GLU A 339 -10.99 0.23 -12.31
CA GLU A 339 -9.98 1.01 -11.61
C GLU A 339 -10.54 1.49 -10.27
N THR A 340 -9.71 1.50 -9.22
CA THR A 340 -10.06 2.15 -7.96
C THR A 340 -9.01 3.16 -7.57
N GLU A 341 -9.45 4.36 -7.19
CA GLU A 341 -8.57 5.42 -6.76
C GLU A 341 -8.93 6.02 -5.40
N HIS A 342 -7.92 6.61 -4.76
CA HIS A 342 -8.11 7.37 -3.54
C HIS A 342 -8.63 8.78 -3.86
N GLY A 343 -9.72 9.16 -3.21
CA GLY A 343 -10.16 10.54 -3.05
C GLY A 343 -9.38 11.27 -1.95
N PRO A 344 -9.71 12.55 -1.67
CA PRO A 344 -9.14 13.32 -0.58
C PRO A 344 -9.70 12.85 0.78
N LYS A 345 -10.48 13.67 1.51
CA LYS A 345 -11.23 13.23 2.69
C LYS A 345 -12.62 12.78 2.25
N GLY A 346 -12.77 11.48 2.00
CA GLY A 346 -13.94 10.94 1.29
C GLY A 346 -13.74 10.98 -0.22
N GLY A 347 -14.66 10.35 -0.95
CA GLY A 347 -14.68 10.36 -2.41
C GLY A 347 -13.65 9.43 -3.04
N ASP A 348 -13.33 8.30 -2.40
CA ASP A 348 -12.67 7.21 -3.14
C ASP A 348 -13.63 6.67 -4.20
N GLU A 349 -13.11 6.15 -5.30
CA GLU A 349 -13.91 5.82 -6.48
C GLU A 349 -13.62 4.43 -7.03
N LEU A 350 -14.64 3.84 -7.66
CA LEU A 350 -14.56 2.69 -8.54
C LEU A 350 -15.03 3.13 -9.93
N ASN A 351 -14.15 2.99 -10.92
CA ASN A 351 -14.32 3.48 -12.28
C ASN A 351 -14.28 2.33 -13.29
N ILE A 352 -14.99 2.50 -14.42
CA ILE A 352 -14.79 1.70 -15.63
C ILE A 352 -14.06 2.58 -16.64
N VAL A 353 -12.77 2.32 -16.84
CA VAL A 353 -11.88 3.20 -17.59
C VAL A 353 -12.02 2.98 -19.10
N LYS A 354 -12.30 4.07 -19.81
CA LYS A 354 -12.54 4.13 -21.25
C LYS A 354 -11.56 5.07 -21.96
N PRO A 355 -11.25 4.81 -23.24
CA PRO A 355 -10.25 5.59 -23.98
C PRO A 355 -10.70 7.02 -24.20
N GLY A 356 -9.80 7.97 -23.94
CA GLY A 356 -9.97 9.41 -24.20
C GLY A 356 -10.81 10.15 -23.18
N LEU A 357 -11.40 9.46 -22.20
CA LEU A 357 -12.34 10.07 -21.28
C LEU A 357 -11.64 10.74 -20.07
N ASN A 358 -12.33 11.74 -19.52
CA ASN A 358 -11.89 12.54 -18.39
C ASN A 358 -12.64 12.13 -17.11
N TYR A 359 -11.94 11.66 -16.09
CA TYR A 359 -12.52 11.26 -14.80
C TYR A 359 -12.59 12.43 -13.80
N GLY A 360 -12.27 13.63 -14.27
CA GLY A 360 -12.76 14.87 -13.69
C GLY A 360 -11.96 15.44 -12.51
N TRP A 361 -11.06 14.69 -11.88
CA TRP A 361 -10.24 15.23 -10.78
C TRP A 361 -9.36 16.41 -11.24
N PRO A 362 -9.26 17.51 -10.45
CA PRO A 362 -10.01 17.83 -9.23
C PRO A 362 -11.26 18.70 -9.49
N VAL A 363 -11.65 18.90 -10.75
CA VAL A 363 -12.76 19.78 -11.11
C VAL A 363 -14.07 19.27 -10.52
N ILE A 364 -14.28 17.96 -10.58
CA ILE A 364 -15.31 17.26 -9.83
C ILE A 364 -14.69 16.37 -8.75
N SER A 365 -15.37 16.24 -7.62
CA SER A 365 -14.97 15.34 -6.53
C SER A 365 -16.14 15.11 -5.57
N TYR A 366 -16.27 13.89 -5.09
CA TYR A 366 -17.17 13.54 -4.00
C TYR A 366 -16.57 13.82 -2.60
N GLY A 367 -15.25 14.02 -2.54
CA GLY A 367 -14.51 14.31 -1.31
C GLY A 367 -14.27 15.79 -1.07
N ILE A 368 -13.90 16.11 0.17
CA ILE A 368 -13.55 17.46 0.64
C ILE A 368 -12.06 17.56 1.01
N ASN A 369 -11.56 18.77 1.29
CA ASN A 369 -10.21 18.94 1.83
C ASN A 369 -10.07 18.29 3.21
N TYR A 370 -8.85 17.87 3.56
CA TYR A 370 -8.60 17.21 4.84
C TYR A 370 -8.90 18.09 6.07
N ASP A 371 -8.79 19.41 5.92
CA ASP A 371 -9.16 20.41 6.94
C ASP A 371 -10.68 20.61 7.09
N GLY A 372 -11.50 19.98 6.23
CA GLY A 372 -12.95 20.07 6.25
C GLY A 372 -13.55 21.13 5.33
N THR A 373 -12.73 21.93 4.64
CA THR A 373 -13.21 22.90 3.64
C THR A 373 -13.62 22.21 2.34
N ILE A 374 -14.49 22.86 1.57
CA ILE A 374 -14.94 22.35 0.27
C ILE A 374 -13.77 22.42 -0.72
N LEU A 375 -13.52 21.30 -1.42
CA LEU A 375 -12.53 21.25 -2.49
C LEU A 375 -13.10 21.83 -3.81
N THR A 376 -14.30 21.40 -4.17
CA THR A 376 -15.08 21.85 -5.32
C THR A 376 -16.57 21.66 -4.99
N GLU A 377 -17.41 22.56 -5.48
CA GLU A 377 -18.88 22.42 -5.38
C GLU A 377 -19.44 21.43 -6.41
N LEU A 378 -18.64 21.07 -7.42
CA LEU A 378 -19.08 20.23 -8.52
C LEU A 378 -18.85 18.74 -8.20
N LYS A 379 -19.92 17.95 -8.28
CA LYS A 379 -19.84 16.48 -8.27
C LYS A 379 -19.91 15.89 -9.67
N GLU A 380 -20.50 16.63 -10.59
CA GLU A 380 -20.67 16.29 -12.00
C GLU A 380 -20.44 17.52 -12.87
N LYS A 381 -20.00 17.29 -14.10
CA LYS A 381 -19.80 18.32 -15.12
C LYS A 381 -19.82 17.68 -16.50
N GLU A 382 -20.42 18.37 -17.46
CA GLU A 382 -20.41 17.92 -18.86
C GLU A 382 -18.97 17.66 -19.35
N GLY A 383 -18.77 16.55 -20.06
CA GLY A 383 -17.47 16.10 -20.53
C GLY A 383 -16.59 15.41 -19.49
N MET A 384 -17.14 15.09 -18.31
CA MET A 384 -16.45 14.34 -17.26
C MET A 384 -17.26 13.11 -16.85
N GLU A 385 -16.59 11.98 -16.78
CA GLU A 385 -17.18 10.69 -16.42
C GLU A 385 -17.43 10.61 -14.92
N GLN A 386 -18.48 9.86 -14.57
CA GLN A 386 -18.81 9.56 -13.17
C GLN A 386 -18.29 8.17 -12.79
N PRO A 387 -17.88 7.98 -11.52
CA PRO A 387 -17.58 6.66 -11.03
C PRO A 387 -18.86 5.81 -10.97
N ILE A 388 -18.72 4.50 -11.14
CA ILE A 388 -19.83 3.57 -10.95
C ILE A 388 -20.15 3.35 -9.46
N TYR A 389 -19.20 3.67 -8.59
CA TYR A 389 -19.39 3.70 -7.14
C TYR A 389 -18.38 4.62 -6.47
N TYR A 390 -18.74 5.23 -5.35
CA TYR A 390 -17.83 6.04 -4.54
C TYR A 390 -18.01 5.78 -3.04
N TRP A 391 -16.93 5.96 -2.25
CA TRP A 391 -16.94 5.77 -0.80
C TRP A 391 -16.82 7.10 -0.04
N ILE A 392 -17.78 7.34 0.85
CA ILE A 392 -17.72 8.37 1.89
C ILE A 392 -18.12 7.71 3.22
N PRO A 393 -17.23 7.63 4.22
CA PRO A 393 -15.82 8.06 4.19
C PRO A 393 -14.94 7.18 3.29
N SER A 394 -13.79 7.73 2.89
CA SER A 394 -12.76 7.03 2.11
C SER A 394 -12.25 5.79 2.84
N ILE A 395 -12.29 4.64 2.17
CA ILE A 395 -11.77 3.36 2.68
C ILE A 395 -10.26 3.21 2.39
N GLY A 396 -9.70 4.06 1.52
CA GLY A 396 -8.37 3.90 0.95
C GLY A 396 -8.28 2.60 0.14
N PRO A 397 -9.05 2.48 -0.98
CA PRO A 397 -9.08 1.28 -1.77
C PRO A 397 -7.72 1.00 -2.38
N CYS A 398 -7.35 -0.27 -2.37
CA CYS A 398 -6.03 -0.73 -2.77
C CYS A 398 -6.14 -1.73 -3.93
N GLY A 399 -5.19 -2.67 -4.04
CA GLY A 399 -5.34 -3.77 -4.99
C GLY A 399 -6.70 -4.47 -4.85
N MET A 400 -7.30 -4.78 -5.99
CA MET A 400 -8.58 -5.47 -6.11
C MET A 400 -8.48 -6.61 -7.13
N THR A 401 -9.40 -7.57 -7.03
CA THR A 401 -9.54 -8.64 -8.01
C THR A 401 -11.01 -8.97 -8.23
N PHE A 402 -11.35 -9.37 -9.45
CA PHE A 402 -12.59 -10.11 -9.68
C PHE A 402 -12.44 -11.54 -9.17
N VAL A 403 -13.50 -12.09 -8.59
CA VAL A 403 -13.56 -13.50 -8.24
C VAL A 403 -14.04 -14.27 -9.47
N THR A 404 -13.25 -15.27 -9.88
CA THR A 404 -13.56 -16.15 -11.01
C THR A 404 -13.67 -17.60 -10.56
N GLY A 405 -14.13 -18.49 -11.45
CA GLY A 405 -14.34 -19.89 -11.12
C GLY A 405 -15.47 -20.14 -10.12
N ASP A 406 -15.49 -21.34 -9.55
CA ASP A 406 -16.59 -21.88 -8.74
C ASP A 406 -16.20 -22.20 -7.28
N ARG A 407 -14.91 -22.12 -6.92
CA ARG A 407 -14.42 -22.36 -5.55
C ARG A 407 -15.12 -21.48 -4.50
N TYR A 408 -15.41 -20.24 -4.85
CA TYR A 408 -16.08 -19.27 -4.00
C TYR A 408 -17.54 -19.13 -4.47
N LYS A 409 -18.42 -20.00 -3.98
CA LYS A 409 -19.84 -20.03 -4.40
C LYS A 409 -20.48 -18.66 -4.17
N ASN A 410 -21.28 -18.21 -5.15
CA ASN A 410 -21.96 -16.91 -5.16
C ASN A 410 -21.03 -15.69 -5.12
N TRP A 411 -19.72 -15.86 -5.28
CA TRP A 411 -18.78 -14.76 -5.41
C TRP A 411 -18.37 -14.45 -6.84
N GLN A 412 -18.67 -15.33 -7.80
CA GLN A 412 -18.29 -15.15 -9.20
C GLN A 412 -18.72 -13.77 -9.74
N ASN A 413 -17.79 -13.08 -10.39
CA ASN A 413 -17.91 -11.71 -10.90
C ASN A 413 -18.09 -10.61 -9.84
N ASN A 414 -18.02 -10.91 -8.54
CA ASN A 414 -17.88 -9.89 -7.52
C ASN A 414 -16.44 -9.39 -7.47
N ILE A 415 -16.27 -8.18 -6.95
CA ILE A 415 -14.95 -7.60 -6.68
C ILE A 415 -14.61 -7.81 -5.21
N LEU A 416 -13.36 -8.19 -4.95
CA LEU A 416 -12.75 -8.06 -3.64
C LEU A 416 -11.75 -6.92 -3.68
N VAL A 417 -11.94 -5.94 -2.79
CA VAL A 417 -11.12 -4.73 -2.70
C VAL A 417 -10.60 -4.55 -1.28
N GLY A 418 -9.32 -4.20 -1.15
CA GLY A 418 -8.70 -3.95 0.15
C GLY A 418 -9.05 -2.57 0.71
N SER A 419 -9.29 -2.48 2.02
CA SER A 419 -9.40 -1.22 2.75
C SER A 419 -8.15 -0.94 3.58
N LEU A 420 -7.34 0.03 3.15
CA LEU A 420 -6.18 0.48 3.91
C LEU A 420 -6.59 1.19 5.21
N SER A 421 -7.57 2.09 5.12
CA SER A 421 -7.91 2.99 6.24
C SER A 421 -8.63 2.25 7.36
N PHE A 422 -9.52 1.31 7.01
CA PHE A 422 -10.37 0.62 7.96
C PHE A 422 -9.99 -0.84 8.23
N LYS A 423 -8.93 -1.34 7.59
CA LYS A 423 -8.33 -2.64 7.91
C LYS A 423 -9.28 -3.83 7.73
N TYR A 424 -9.97 -3.86 6.59
CA TYR A 424 -10.84 -4.98 6.20
C TYR A 424 -10.69 -5.28 4.71
N LEU A 425 -11.13 -6.47 4.32
CA LEU A 425 -11.41 -6.81 2.93
C LEU A 425 -12.88 -6.47 2.64
N GLU A 426 -13.21 -5.95 1.47
CA GLU A 426 -14.62 -5.68 1.11
C GLU A 426 -14.99 -6.42 -0.16
N ARG A 427 -16.15 -7.09 -0.13
CA ARG A 427 -16.78 -7.69 -1.30
C ARG A 427 -17.84 -6.76 -1.85
N LEU A 428 -17.70 -6.39 -3.12
CA LEU A 428 -18.69 -5.65 -3.87
C LEU A 428 -19.49 -6.64 -4.71
N VAL A 429 -20.79 -6.75 -4.43
CA VAL A 429 -21.70 -7.59 -5.20
C VAL A 429 -22.20 -6.81 -6.40
N LEU A 430 -21.98 -7.35 -7.59
CA LEU A 430 -22.30 -6.65 -8.83
C LEU A 430 -23.55 -7.21 -9.50
N LYS A 431 -24.29 -6.33 -10.20
CA LYS A 431 -25.29 -6.71 -11.21
C LYS A 431 -25.01 -5.88 -12.46
N GLY A 432 -24.43 -6.51 -13.48
CA GLY A 432 -23.84 -5.76 -14.59
C GLY A 432 -22.71 -4.87 -14.07
N GLN A 433 -22.77 -3.58 -14.36
CA GLN A 433 -21.78 -2.58 -13.92
C GLN A 433 -22.14 -1.92 -12.58
N SER A 434 -23.29 -2.24 -11.99
CA SER A 434 -23.77 -1.60 -10.76
C SER A 434 -23.33 -2.36 -9.51
N VAL A 435 -22.83 -1.65 -8.51
CA VAL A 435 -22.60 -2.18 -7.15
C VAL A 435 -23.93 -2.26 -6.42
N MET A 436 -24.42 -3.48 -6.19
CA MET A 436 -25.72 -3.72 -5.56
C MET A 436 -25.62 -3.86 -4.04
N HIS A 437 -24.48 -4.35 -3.55
CA HIS A 437 -24.29 -4.61 -2.13
C HIS A 437 -22.82 -4.59 -1.75
N ARG A 438 -22.56 -4.24 -0.49
CA ARG A 438 -21.23 -4.21 0.10
C ARG A 438 -21.19 -5.08 1.33
N GLU A 439 -20.18 -5.92 1.39
CA GLU A 439 -19.93 -6.77 2.54
C GLU A 439 -18.51 -6.57 3.03
N LYS A 440 -18.36 -6.16 4.29
CA LYS A 440 -17.07 -6.20 4.96
C LYS A 440 -16.76 -7.64 5.34
N LEU A 441 -15.60 -8.08 4.92
CA LEU A 441 -15.00 -9.35 5.25
C LEU A 441 -13.77 -9.08 6.09
N LEU A 442 -13.48 -9.98 7.03
CA LEU A 442 -12.20 -9.95 7.73
C LEU A 442 -11.93 -8.58 8.36
N GLU A 443 -12.83 -8.11 9.23
CA GLU A 443 -12.62 -6.84 9.93
C GLU A 443 -11.42 -6.94 10.89
N ASP A 444 -10.67 -5.84 10.99
CA ASP A 444 -9.48 -5.72 11.84
C ASP A 444 -8.27 -6.59 11.43
N ILE A 445 -8.21 -7.11 10.19
CA ILE A 445 -7.09 -7.97 9.74
C ILE A 445 -5.76 -7.29 9.52
N GLY A 446 -5.71 -5.97 9.64
CA GLY A 446 -4.55 -5.17 9.22
C GLY A 446 -4.87 -4.37 7.95
N ARG A 447 -3.99 -3.44 7.61
CA ARG A 447 -4.25 -2.52 6.48
C ARG A 447 -4.08 -3.29 5.18
N VAL A 448 -5.17 -3.51 4.44
CA VAL A 448 -5.11 -4.35 3.23
C VAL A 448 -4.48 -3.57 2.08
N ARG A 449 -3.36 -4.07 1.56
CA ARG A 449 -2.58 -3.45 0.48
C ARG A 449 -2.88 -4.03 -0.89
N ASN A 450 -3.08 -5.34 -0.99
CA ASN A 450 -3.32 -5.98 -2.28
C ASN A 450 -4.20 -7.22 -2.11
N VAL A 451 -4.97 -7.52 -3.14
CA VAL A 451 -5.83 -8.71 -3.21
C VAL A 451 -5.67 -9.28 -4.61
N VAL A 452 -5.25 -10.54 -4.70
CA VAL A 452 -5.08 -11.25 -5.97
C VAL A 452 -5.71 -12.63 -5.89
N MET A 453 -6.18 -13.11 -7.03
CA MET A 453 -6.59 -14.50 -7.17
C MET A 453 -5.42 -15.30 -7.77
N GLY A 454 -5.01 -16.37 -7.10
CA GLY A 454 -3.94 -17.25 -7.55
C GLY A 454 -4.38 -18.15 -8.70
N ARG A 455 -3.40 -18.76 -9.39
CA ARG A 455 -3.64 -19.77 -10.44
C ARG A 455 -4.35 -21.02 -9.93
N ASP A 456 -4.21 -21.30 -8.64
CA ASP A 456 -4.92 -22.36 -7.92
C ASP A 456 -6.42 -22.06 -7.72
N GLY A 457 -6.85 -20.83 -8.03
CA GLY A 457 -8.21 -20.37 -7.85
C GLY A 457 -8.51 -19.87 -6.44
N LEU A 458 -7.50 -19.67 -5.58
CA LEU A 458 -7.67 -19.14 -4.22
C LEU A 458 -7.39 -17.64 -4.15
N ILE A 459 -7.95 -16.96 -3.17
CA ILE A 459 -7.77 -15.53 -2.92
C ILE A 459 -6.64 -15.32 -1.92
N TYR A 460 -5.73 -14.42 -2.26
CA TYR A 460 -4.58 -14.03 -1.46
C TYR A 460 -4.66 -12.53 -1.12
N VAL A 461 -4.42 -12.20 0.14
CA VAL A 461 -4.57 -10.85 0.69
C VAL A 461 -3.26 -10.41 1.34
N ALA A 462 -2.66 -9.35 0.83
CA ALA A 462 -1.50 -8.69 1.45
C ALA A 462 -1.96 -7.63 2.45
N ILE A 463 -1.41 -7.66 3.66
CA ILE A 463 -1.68 -6.67 4.71
C ILE A 463 -0.39 -6.00 5.20
N GLU A 464 -0.49 -4.77 5.71
CA GLU A 464 0.59 -4.02 6.35
C GLU A 464 0.52 -4.12 7.89
N ASN A 465 1.69 -4.08 8.54
CA ASN A 465 1.88 -3.91 9.99
C ASN A 465 1.13 -4.92 10.89
N PRO A 466 1.68 -6.13 11.10
CA PRO A 466 2.87 -6.71 10.49
C PRO A 466 2.57 -7.16 9.05
N GLY A 467 3.57 -7.05 8.17
CA GLY A 467 3.41 -7.44 6.78
C GLY A 467 3.21 -8.95 6.66
N LYS A 468 2.07 -9.36 6.07
CA LYS A 468 1.73 -10.76 5.84
C LYS A 468 1.01 -10.92 4.51
N ILE A 469 1.05 -12.15 3.99
CA ILE A 469 0.18 -12.61 2.91
C ILE A 469 -0.70 -13.71 3.48
N LEU A 470 -2.01 -13.47 3.43
CA LEU A 470 -3.05 -14.38 3.88
C LEU A 470 -3.69 -15.07 2.68
N ARG A 471 -4.28 -16.24 2.88
CA ARG A 471 -5.02 -17.00 1.88
C ARG A 471 -6.37 -17.40 2.43
N LEU A 472 -7.44 -17.14 1.67
CA LEU A 472 -8.80 -17.56 2.03
C LEU A 472 -9.05 -18.95 1.45
N VAL A 473 -9.47 -19.92 2.24
CA VAL A 473 -9.74 -21.29 1.79
C VAL A 473 -11.20 -21.63 2.06
N PRO A 474 -12.05 -21.81 1.03
CA PRO A 474 -13.45 -22.21 1.22
C PRO A 474 -13.59 -23.47 2.08
N VAL A 475 -14.58 -23.47 2.96
CA VAL A 475 -14.99 -24.65 3.73
C VAL A 475 -16.28 -25.15 3.09
N ASN A 476 -16.29 -26.42 2.70
CA ASN A 476 -17.44 -27.06 2.06
C ASN A 476 -18.61 -27.27 3.02
#